data_AF-A0A838WV15-F1
#
_entry.id   AF-A0A838WV15-F1
#
_cell.length_a   1.000
_cell.length_b   1.000
_cell.length_c   1.000
_cell.angle_alpha   90.00
_cell.angle_beta   90.00
_cell.angle_gamma   90.00
#
_symmetry.space_group_name_H-M   'P 1'
#
loop_
_entity.id
_entity.type
_entity.pdbx_description
1 polymer ?
#
loop_
_entity_poly.entity_id
_entity_poly.type
_entity_poly.pdbx_seq_one_letter_code
_entity_poly.pdbx_strand_id
1 'polypeptide(L)' 'MIRQLTRRLGELSERRVGQIRQLSVPQLEALAESLLDFRDISDLEAWLKDAEKSNRAVGK' A
#
# COMPACT_ATOMS: atom_id res chain seq x y z
N MET A 1 -0.81 -6.84 7.92
CA MET A 1 -0.98 -5.50 7.32
C MET A 1 -2.42 -5.19 6.91
N ILE A 2 -3.04 -5.95 5.99
CA ILE A 2 -4.40 -5.68 5.46
C ILE A 2 -5.44 -5.37 6.55
N ARG A 3 -5.52 -6.18 7.60
CA ARG A 3 -6.48 -5.96 8.69
C ARG A 3 -6.31 -4.62 9.42
N GLN A 4 -5.09 -4.07 9.47
CA GLN A 4 -4.82 -2.76 10.06
C GLN A 4 -5.25 -1.63 9.13
N LEU A 5 -4.95 -1.75 7.84
CA LEU A 5 -5.40 -0.80 6.83
C LEU A 5 -6.94 -0.74 6.79
N THR A 6 -7.62 -1.89 6.84
CA THR A 6 -9.09 -1.94 6.85
C THR A 6 -9.71 -1.27 8.09
N ARG A 7 -9.04 -1.36 9.25
CA ARG A 7 -9.50 -0.70 10.48
C ARG A 7 -9.33 0.82 10.44
N ARG A 8 -8.28 1.30 9.79
CA ARG A 8 -7.94 2.73 9.75
C ARG A 8 -8.59 3.47 8.60
N LEU A 9 -8.69 2.84 7.43
CA LEU A 9 -9.14 3.46 6.17
C LEU A 9 -10.50 2.94 5.69
N GLY A 10 -11.13 2.04 6.45
CA GLY A 10 -12.37 1.38 6.06
C GLY A 10 -12.15 0.23 5.07
N GLU A 11 -13.24 -0.27 4.48
CA GLU A 11 -13.20 -1.44 3.61
C GLU A 11 -12.29 -1.25 2.39
N LEU A 12 -11.38 -2.20 2.19
CA LEU A 12 -10.49 -2.21 1.03
C LEU A 12 -11.08 -3.09 -0.07
N SER A 13 -11.21 -2.55 -1.27
CA SER A 13 -11.59 -3.34 -2.44
C SER A 13 -10.55 -4.42 -2.75
N GLU A 14 -10.99 -5.51 -3.37
CA GLU A 14 -10.12 -6.65 -3.74
C GLU A 14 -8.91 -6.23 -4.58
N ARG A 15 -9.07 -5.23 -5.47
CA ARG A 15 -7.96 -4.66 -6.25
C ARG A 15 -6.85 -4.10 -5.36
N ARG A 16 -7.18 -3.32 -4.33
CA ARG A 16 -6.20 -2.73 -3.39
C ARG A 16 -5.52 -3.81 -2.58
N VAL A 17 -6.29 -4.80 -2.09
CA VAL A 17 -5.72 -5.96 -1.39
C VAL A 17 -4.76 -6.73 -2.28
N GLY A 18 -5.09 -6.91 -3.56
CA GLY A 18 -4.22 -7.53 -4.56
C GLY A 18 -2.89 -6.78 -4.72
N GLN A 19 -2.93 -5.45 -4.89
CA GLN A 19 -1.71 -4.63 -5.01
C GLN A 19 -0.84 -4.71 -3.75
N ILE A 20 -1.43 -4.62 -2.56
CA ILE A 20 -0.68 -4.72 -1.29
C ILE A 20 0.00 -6.10 -1.15
N ARG A 21 -0.64 -7.18 -1.64
CA ARG A 21 -0.07 -8.54 -1.60
C ARG A 21 1.09 -8.74 -2.58
N GLN A 22 1.24 -7.86 -3.57
CA GLN A 22 2.35 -7.90 -4.53
C GLN A 22 3.56 -7.06 -4.07
N LEU A 23 3.41 -6.30 -2.98
CA LEU A 23 4.51 -5.51 -2.44
C LEU A 23 5.62 -6.41 -1.90
N SER A 24 6.86 -6.00 -2.16
CA SER A 24 8.03 -6.61 -1.57
C SER A 24 8.09 -6.35 -0.05
N VAL A 25 8.83 -7.17 0.69
CA VAL A 25 9.05 -6.97 2.15
C VAL A 25 9.46 -5.53 2.49
N PRO A 26 10.48 -4.91 1.86
CA PRO A 26 10.86 -3.52 2.18
C PRO A 26 9.75 -2.50 1.89
N GLN A 27 8.90 -2.75 0.88
CA GLN A 27 7.76 -1.89 0.60
C GLN A 27 6.65 -2.05 1.65
N LEU A 28 6.46 -3.26 2.18
CA LEU A 28 5.53 -3.48 3.29
C LEU A 28 5.99 -2.79 4.57
N GLU A 29 7.30 -2.74 4.83
CA GLU A 29 7.87 -1.98 5.94
C GLU A 29 7.65 -0.47 5.76
N ALA A 30 7.99 0.07 4.57
CA ALA A 30 7.75 1.48 4.25
C ALA A 30 6.26 1.86 4.29
N LEU A 31 5.37 0.94 3.90
CA LEU A 31 3.92 1.11 4.03
C LEU A 31 3.50 1.18 5.49
N ALA A 32 4.12 0.40 6.39
CA ALA A 32 3.80 0.42 7.82
C ALA A 32 4.22 1.74 8.47
N GLU A 33 5.33 2.34 8.05
CA GLU A 33 5.74 3.68 8.50
C GLU A 33 4.77 4.75 7.97
N SER A 34 4.49 4.71 6.65
CA SER A 34 3.58 5.67 5.99
C SER A 34 2.15 5.57 6.51
N LEU A 35 1.73 4.37 6.98
CA LEU A 35 0.42 4.16 7.58
C LEU A 35 0.15 5.14 8.71
N LEU A 36 1.19 5.54 9.47
CA LEU A 36 1.06 6.49 10.57
C LEU A 36 0.62 7.89 10.12
N ASP A 37 0.94 8.28 8.89
CA ASP A 37 0.60 9.58 8.31
C ASP A 37 -0.74 9.57 7.55
N PHE A 38 -1.23 8.40 7.15
CA PHE A 38 -2.49 8.29 6.40
C PHE A 38 -3.68 8.84 7.18
N ARG A 39 -4.41 9.74 6.52
CA ARG A 39 -5.65 10.36 6.98
C ARG A 39 -6.84 9.66 6.35
N ASP A 40 -6.74 9.35 5.05
CA ASP A 40 -7.85 8.82 4.26
C ASP A 40 -7.39 7.76 3.25
N ILE A 41 -8.36 7.13 2.59
CA ILE A 41 -8.06 6.11 1.55
C ILE A 41 -7.22 6.66 0.40
N SER A 42 -7.32 7.96 0.10
CA SER A 42 -6.58 8.60 -0.98
C SER A 42 -5.06 8.62 -0.73
N ASP A 43 -4.61 8.66 0.52
CA ASP A 43 -3.18 8.57 0.86
C ASP A 43 -2.63 7.19 0.50
N LEU A 44 -3.39 6.13 0.80
CA LEU A 44 -3.04 4.77 0.41
C LEU A 44 -3.02 4.61 -1.13
N GLU A 45 -3.97 5.21 -1.83
CA GLU A 45 -4.03 5.14 -3.30
C GLU A 45 -2.84 5.85 -3.95
N ALA A 46 -2.45 7.02 -3.42
CA ALA A 46 -1.26 7.74 -3.86
C ALA A 46 0.01 6.92 -3.60
N TRP A 47 0.13 6.34 -2.41
CA TRP A 47 1.28 5.51 -2.03
C TRP A 47 1.41 4.26 -2.90
N LEU A 48 0.32 3.53 -3.14
CA LEU A 48 0.34 2.31 -3.97
C LEU A 48 0.73 2.61 -5.41
N LYS A 49 0.29 3.76 -5.94
CA LYS A 49 0.66 4.21 -7.29
C LYS A 49 2.16 4.52 -7.41
N ASP A 50 2.79 4.97 -6.33
CA ASP A 50 4.24 5.20 -6.30
C ASP A 50 5.01 3.87 -6.15
N ALA A 51 4.57 3.01 -5.23
CA ALA A 51 5.14 1.69 -5.02
C ALA A 51 5.10 0.80 -6.28
N GLU A 52 4.06 0.91 -7.10
CA GLU A 52 3.95 0.21 -8.38
C GLU A 52 5.04 0.64 -9.38
N LYS A 53 5.37 1.94 -9.44
CA LYS A 53 6.45 2.46 -10.31
C LYS A 53 7.80 1.91 -9.88
N SER A 54 8.05 1.85 -8.57
CA SER A 54 9.27 1.26 -8.02
C SER A 54 9.37 -0.23 -8.36
N ASN A 55 8.25 -0.95 -8.40
CA ASN A 55 8.23 -2.38 -8.74
C ASN A 55 8.43 -2.63 -10.25
N ARG A 56 8.09 -1.67 -11.11
CA ARG A 56 8.33 -1.75 -12.56
C ARG A 56 9.78 -1.44 -12.94
N ALA A 57 10.53 -0.72 -12.10
CA ALA A 57 11.92 -0.35 -12.35
C ALA A 57 12.91 -1.51 -12.13
N VAL A 58 12.55 -2.55 -11.37
CA VAL A 58 13.38 -3.75 -11.15
C VAL A 58 13.19 -4.83 -12.24
N GLY A 59 12.84 -4.38 -13.45
CA GLY A 59 12.64 -5.21 -14.63
C GLY A 59 13.34 -4.61 -15.85
N LYS A 60 14.66 -4.41 -15.76
CA LYS A 60 15.58 -4.31 -16.91
C LYS A 60 16.91 -4.98 -16.56
#